data_AF-A0A9D7UIT8-F1
#
_entry.id   AF-A0A9D7UIT8-F1
#
_cell.length_a   1.000
_cell.length_b   1.000
_cell.length_c   1.000
_cell.angle_alpha   90.00
_cell.angle_beta   90.00
_cell.angle_gamma   90.00
#
_symmetry.space_group_name_H-M   'P 1'
#
loop_
_entity.id
_entity.type
_entity.pdbx_description
1 polymer ?
#
loop_
_entity_poly.entity_id
_entity_poly.type
_entity_poly.pdbx_seq_one_letter_code
_entity_poly.pdbx_strand_id
1 'polypeptide(L)'
;MTSDELRNYATVVAALVALLVFVVNSLLTRRNRRLENVARFIEAHDRLFQRDGFLVRNLHAIDAGRLSRDRSDARMEARFHVMLIEIEHLAILANNNAVPRHTQVYMFGWYAQQILTVIGEEERSRMAWELALHYLDDLAKDTARYQSLTPEERRKYWR
;
A
#
# COMPACT_ATOMS: atom_id res chain seq x y z
N MET A 1 51.97 -8.14 -30.15
CA MET A 1 50.89 -8.87 -29.48
C MET A 1 50.82 -10.25 -30.05
N THR A 2 50.98 -11.27 -29.22
CA THR A 2 50.82 -12.67 -29.62
C THR A 2 49.34 -13.07 -29.57
N SER A 3 48.97 -14.16 -30.26
CA SER A 3 47.58 -14.66 -30.28
C SER A 3 47.02 -14.95 -28.89
N ASP A 4 47.87 -15.38 -27.95
CA ASP A 4 47.47 -15.68 -26.57
C ASP A 4 47.19 -14.42 -25.75
N GLU A 5 47.96 -13.34 -25.96
CA GLU A 5 47.70 -12.04 -25.33
C GLU A 5 46.36 -11.45 -25.78
N LEU A 6 46.05 -11.57 -27.09
CA LEU A 6 44.76 -11.18 -27.66
C LEU A 6 43.60 -11.96 -27.05
N ARG A 7 43.75 -13.29 -26.87
CA ARG A 7 42.72 -14.15 -26.27
C ARG A 7 42.48 -13.80 -24.80
N ASN A 8 43.54 -13.58 -24.04
CA ASN A 8 43.44 -13.18 -22.63
C ASN A 8 42.77 -11.81 -22.49
N TYR A 9 43.15 -10.83 -23.32
CA TYR A 9 42.50 -9.52 -23.35
C TYR A 9 41.01 -9.63 -23.71
N ALA A 10 40.67 -10.40 -24.75
CA ALA A 10 39.29 -10.65 -25.15
C ALA A 10 38.47 -11.29 -24.03
N THR A 11 39.07 -12.21 -23.26
CA THR A 11 38.42 -12.88 -22.13
C THR A 11 38.14 -11.90 -20.99
N VAL A 12 39.10 -11.05 -20.65
CA VAL A 12 38.93 -10.00 -19.63
C VAL A 12 37.86 -9.00 -20.05
N VAL A 13 37.88 -8.54 -21.30
CA VAL A 13 36.85 -7.63 -21.84
C VAL A 13 35.48 -8.30 -21.81
N ALA A 14 35.36 -9.57 -22.23
CA ALA A 14 34.11 -10.30 -22.18
C ALA A 14 33.58 -10.44 -20.74
N ALA A 15 34.45 -10.72 -19.77
CA ALA A 15 34.07 -10.79 -18.36
C ALA A 15 33.59 -9.43 -17.82
N LEU A 16 34.25 -8.34 -18.18
CA LEU A 16 33.84 -6.98 -17.79
C LEU A 16 32.49 -6.60 -18.41
N VAL A 17 32.26 -6.93 -19.68
CA VAL A 17 30.97 -6.70 -20.34
C VAL A 17 29.87 -7.54 -19.68
N ALA A 18 30.14 -8.81 -19.38
CA ALA A 18 29.17 -9.68 -18.70
C ALA A 18 28.80 -9.14 -17.31
N LEU A 19 29.80 -8.67 -16.54
CA LEU A 19 29.57 -8.04 -15.24
C LEU A 19 28.72 -6.77 -15.38
N LEU A 20 29.01 -5.92 -16.35
CA LEU A 20 28.24 -4.69 -16.60
C LEU A 20 26.79 -5.01 -16.95
N VAL A 21 26.56 -5.97 -17.86
CA VAL A 21 25.22 -6.42 -18.24
C VAL A 21 24.47 -6.97 -17.03
N PHE A 22 25.13 -7.79 -16.20
CA PHE A 22 24.54 -8.33 -14.98
C PHE A 22 24.12 -7.23 -14.00
N VAL A 23 24.98 -6.23 -13.76
CA VAL A 23 24.69 -5.10 -12.86
C VAL A 23 23.52 -4.28 -13.40
N VAL A 24 23.55 -3.91 -14.69
CA VAL A 24 22.47 -3.14 -15.32
C VAL A 24 21.14 -3.90 -15.25
N ASN A 25 21.14 -5.20 -15.59
CA ASN A 25 19.93 -6.02 -15.53
C ASN A 25 19.39 -6.17 -14.11
N SER A 26 20.28 -6.32 -13.12
CA SER A 26 19.89 -6.39 -11.71
C SER A 26 19.23 -5.10 -11.22
N LEU A 27 19.78 -3.94 -11.62
CA LEU A 27 19.20 -2.63 -11.30
C LEU A 27 17.84 -2.43 -11.96
N LEU A 28 17.71 -2.79 -13.24
CA LEU A 28 16.44 -2.71 -13.97
C LEU A 28 15.39 -3.64 -13.37
N THR A 29 15.74 -4.88 -13.05
CA THR A 29 14.85 -5.85 -12.41
C THR A 29 14.36 -5.33 -11.06
N ARG A 30 15.27 -4.78 -10.23
CA ARG A 30 14.90 -4.19 -8.94
C ARG A 30 13.94 -3.00 -9.09
N ARG A 31 14.20 -2.13 -10.08
CA ARG A 31 13.32 -0.99 -10.38
C ARG A 31 11.94 -1.45 -10.86
N ASN A 32 11.88 -2.43 -11.75
CA ASN A 32 10.63 -2.97 -12.28
C ASN A 32 9.77 -3.60 -11.19
N ARG A 33 10.36 -4.41 -10.29
CA ARG A 33 9.64 -4.96 -9.13
C ARG A 33 9.06 -3.88 -8.23
N ARG A 34 9.79 -2.78 -8.01
CA ARG A 34 9.27 -1.65 -7.23
C ARG A 34 8.08 -0.99 -7.91
N LEU A 35 8.18 -0.73 -9.22
CA LEU A 35 7.07 -0.15 -10.00
C LEU A 35 5.84 -1.05 -9.99
N GLU A 36 6.04 -2.36 -10.13
CA GLU A 36 4.97 -3.35 -10.07
C GLU A 36 4.29 -3.36 -8.69
N ASN A 37 5.06 -3.32 -7.60
CA ASN A 37 4.49 -3.22 -6.26
C ASN A 37 3.68 -1.94 -6.05
N VAL A 38 4.17 -0.80 -6.56
CA VAL A 38 3.40 0.47 -6.54
C VAL A 38 2.11 0.33 -7.32
N ALA A 39 2.16 -0.24 -8.53
CA ALA A 39 0.98 -0.44 -9.37
C ALA A 39 -0.06 -1.34 -8.67
N ARG A 40 0.36 -2.45 -8.08
CA ARG A 40 -0.51 -3.34 -7.30
C ARG A 40 -1.11 -2.64 -6.09
N PHE A 41 -0.36 -1.76 -5.43
CA PHE A 41 -0.88 -0.97 -4.30
C PHE A 41 -1.98 -0.01 -4.76
N ILE A 42 -1.74 0.72 -5.85
CA ILE A 42 -2.74 1.63 -6.43
C ILE A 42 -3.99 0.84 -6.88
N GLU A 43 -3.81 -0.32 -7.50
CA GLU A 43 -4.92 -1.16 -7.93
C GLU A 43 -5.76 -1.66 -6.73
N ALA A 44 -5.11 -2.12 -5.66
CA ALA A 44 -5.80 -2.53 -4.44
C ALA A 44 -6.52 -1.34 -3.77
N HIS A 45 -5.90 -0.15 -3.79
CA HIS A 45 -6.54 1.07 -3.33
C HIS A 45 -7.78 1.41 -4.16
N ASP A 46 -7.70 1.34 -5.49
CA ASP A 46 -8.83 1.60 -6.38
C ASP A 46 -9.96 0.59 -6.20
N ARG A 47 -9.64 -0.68 -5.89
CA ARG A 47 -10.65 -1.70 -5.56
C ARG A 47 -11.53 -1.32 -4.37
N LEU A 48 -10.96 -0.65 -3.35
CA LEU A 48 -11.74 -0.15 -2.21
C LEU A 48 -12.80 0.89 -2.62
N PHE A 49 -12.53 1.64 -3.69
CA PHE A 49 -13.38 2.72 -4.20
C PHE A 49 -14.15 2.34 -5.47
N GLN A 50 -14.36 1.04 -5.70
CA GLN A 50 -15.26 0.59 -6.77
C GLN A 50 -16.72 0.99 -6.49
N ARG A 51 -17.51 1.18 -7.56
CA ARG A 51 -18.90 1.68 -7.50
C ARG A 51 -19.80 0.93 -6.51
N ASP A 52 -19.60 -0.37 -6.38
CA ASP A 52 -20.37 -1.23 -5.48
C ASP A 52 -19.67 -1.55 -4.16
N GLY A 53 -18.50 -0.95 -3.89
CA GLY A 53 -17.74 -1.12 -2.66
C GLY A 53 -18.42 -0.50 -1.45
N PHE A 54 -18.03 -0.99 -0.26
CA PHE A 54 -18.56 -0.48 1.01
C PHE A 54 -18.30 1.02 1.17
N LEU A 55 -17.09 1.49 0.85
CA LEU A 55 -16.71 2.90 1.02
C LEU A 55 -17.52 3.82 0.11
N VAL A 56 -17.64 3.50 -1.18
CA VAL A 56 -18.37 4.36 -2.14
C VAL A 56 -19.85 4.45 -1.78
N ARG A 57 -20.47 3.33 -1.43
CA ARG A 57 -21.90 3.32 -1.04
C ARG A 57 -22.17 4.10 0.24
N ASN A 58 -21.17 4.24 1.10
CA ASN A 58 -21.27 4.99 2.35
C ASN A 58 -20.53 6.34 2.30
N LEU A 59 -20.10 6.82 1.12
CA LEU A 59 -19.23 7.99 1.01
C LEU A 59 -19.84 9.25 1.66
N HIS A 60 -21.13 9.50 1.40
CA HIS A 60 -21.84 10.62 2.04
C HIS A 60 -21.96 10.47 3.56
N ALA A 61 -22.13 9.24 4.07
CA ALA A 61 -22.19 8.99 5.51
C ALA A 61 -20.81 9.16 6.16
N ILE A 62 -19.76 8.76 5.45
CA ILE A 62 -18.35 8.94 5.82
C ILE A 62 -18.01 10.43 5.90
N ASP A 63 -18.32 11.22 4.88
CA ASP A 63 -18.10 12.68 4.86
C ASP A 63 -18.88 13.41 5.97
N ALA A 64 -20.07 12.93 6.29
CA ALA A 64 -20.89 13.48 7.38
C ALA A 64 -20.45 13.02 8.78
N GLY A 65 -19.48 12.10 8.90
CA GLY A 65 -19.07 11.49 10.18
C GLY A 65 -20.17 10.64 10.83
N ARG A 66 -21.07 10.08 10.03
CA ARG A 66 -22.23 9.27 10.46
C ARG A 66 -22.20 7.87 9.85
N LEU A 67 -21.00 7.36 9.54
CA LEU A 67 -20.85 6.00 9.05
C LEU A 67 -21.45 5.04 10.09
N SER A 68 -22.40 4.23 9.65
CA SER A 68 -23.04 3.21 10.46
C SER A 68 -23.12 1.93 9.66
N ARG A 69 -23.09 0.80 10.36
CA ARG A 69 -23.10 -0.54 9.78
C ARG A 69 -24.31 -1.30 10.31
N ASP A 70 -25.24 -1.59 9.41
CA ASP A 70 -26.37 -2.45 9.71
C ASP A 70 -25.98 -3.92 9.52
N ARG A 71 -25.76 -4.62 10.64
CA ARG A 71 -25.37 -6.04 10.66
C ARG A 71 -26.47 -6.98 10.18
N SER A 72 -27.72 -6.50 10.07
CA SER A 72 -28.83 -7.30 9.55
C SER A 72 -28.90 -7.28 8.02
N ASP A 73 -28.28 -6.30 7.35
CA ASP A 73 -28.16 -6.26 5.89
C ASP A 73 -26.99 -7.14 5.43
N ALA A 74 -27.30 -8.38 5.03
CA ALA A 74 -26.34 -9.33 4.51
C ALA A 74 -25.52 -8.80 3.31
N ARG A 75 -26.06 -7.90 2.48
CA ARG A 75 -25.32 -7.32 1.35
C ARG A 75 -24.33 -6.27 1.82
N MET A 76 -24.69 -5.47 2.82
CA MET A 76 -23.76 -4.54 3.45
C MET A 76 -22.61 -5.29 4.13
N GLU A 77 -22.93 -6.34 4.87
CA GLU A 77 -21.97 -7.20 5.54
C GLU A 77 -20.98 -7.86 4.57
N ALA A 78 -21.48 -8.39 3.46
CA ALA A 78 -20.62 -8.97 2.43
C ALA A 78 -19.65 -7.93 1.85
N ARG A 79 -20.12 -6.72 1.54
CA ARG A 79 -19.26 -5.63 1.06
C ARG A 79 -18.23 -5.18 2.09
N PHE A 80 -18.62 -5.15 3.36
CA PHE A 80 -17.73 -4.82 4.46
C PHE A 80 -16.61 -5.85 4.61
N HIS A 81 -16.94 -7.15 4.52
CA HIS A 81 -15.94 -8.21 4.54
C HIS A 81 -14.99 -8.13 3.35
N VAL A 82 -15.49 -7.91 2.14
CA VAL A 82 -14.66 -7.70 0.95
C VAL A 82 -13.73 -6.49 1.13
N MET A 83 -14.23 -5.40 1.69
CA MET A 83 -13.39 -4.23 2.01
C MET A 83 -12.25 -4.60 2.97
N LEU A 84 -12.50 -5.39 4.02
CA LEU A 84 -11.43 -5.82 4.95
C LEU A 84 -10.37 -6.69 4.25
N ILE A 85 -10.78 -7.57 3.33
CA ILE A 85 -9.85 -8.37 2.53
C ILE A 85 -8.96 -7.48 1.65
N GLU A 86 -9.54 -6.48 1.00
CA GLU A 86 -8.77 -5.54 0.16
C GLU A 86 -7.84 -4.66 1.01
N ILE A 87 -8.25 -4.28 2.22
CA ILE A 87 -7.39 -3.57 3.19
C ILE A 87 -6.22 -4.45 3.64
N GLU A 88 -6.46 -5.75 3.85
CA GLU A 88 -5.39 -6.70 4.16
C GLU A 88 -4.37 -6.78 3.01
N HIS A 89 -4.85 -6.85 1.77
CA HIS A 89 -3.97 -6.84 0.60
C HIS A 89 -3.14 -5.54 0.52
N LEU A 90 -3.75 -4.39 0.82
CA LEU A 90 -3.02 -3.12 0.96
C LEU A 90 -1.98 -3.17 2.06
N ALA A 91 -2.30 -3.74 3.23
CA ALA A 91 -1.37 -3.89 4.34
C ALA A 91 -0.14 -4.73 3.96
N ILE A 92 -0.34 -5.83 3.24
CA ILE A 92 0.75 -6.67 2.72
C ILE A 92 1.65 -5.87 1.77
N LEU A 93 1.07 -5.09 0.87
CA LEU A 93 1.83 -4.28 -0.10
C LEU A 93 2.54 -3.10 0.58
N ALA A 94 1.91 -2.48 1.58
CA ALA A 94 2.50 -1.44 2.41
C ALA A 94 3.73 -1.94 3.17
N ASN A 95 3.64 -3.14 3.77
CA ASN A 95 4.76 -3.78 4.48
C ASN A 95 5.93 -4.13 3.56
N ASN A 96 5.67 -4.32 2.26
CA ASN A 96 6.70 -4.54 1.24
C ASN A 96 7.28 -3.24 0.66
N ASN A 97 7.09 -2.10 1.33
CA ASN A 97 7.58 -0.78 0.93
C ASN A 97 7.15 -0.37 -0.48
N ALA A 98 5.94 -0.80 -0.92
CA ALA A 98 5.39 -0.38 -2.20
C ALA A 98 5.28 1.15 -2.28
N VAL A 99 4.68 1.76 -1.25
CA VAL A 99 4.40 3.19 -1.18
C VAL A 99 4.92 3.76 0.14
N PRO A 100 5.57 4.95 0.16
CA PRO A 100 6.01 5.59 1.40
C PRO A 100 4.86 5.84 2.37
N ARG A 101 5.13 5.73 3.68
CA ARG A 101 4.10 5.83 4.73
C ARG A 101 3.29 7.13 4.69
N HIS A 102 3.95 8.27 4.46
CA HIS A 102 3.27 9.57 4.36
C HIS A 102 2.26 9.62 3.20
N THR A 103 2.57 8.99 2.06
CA THR A 103 1.65 8.87 0.93
C THR A 103 0.44 8.01 1.30
N GLN A 104 0.65 6.91 2.03
CA GLN A 104 -0.46 6.07 2.52
C GLN A 104 -1.39 6.87 3.44
N VAL A 105 -0.83 7.66 4.37
CA VAL A 105 -1.60 8.53 5.29
C VAL A 105 -2.47 9.52 4.53
N TYR A 106 -1.93 10.13 3.48
CA TYR A 106 -2.68 11.06 2.65
C TYR A 106 -3.77 10.39 1.81
N MET A 107 -3.47 9.24 1.21
CA MET A 107 -4.42 8.55 0.33
C MET A 107 -5.58 7.93 1.12
N PHE A 108 -5.29 7.30 2.26
CA PHE A 108 -6.26 6.43 2.92
C PHE A 108 -6.45 6.70 4.42
N GLY A 109 -5.62 7.55 5.03
CA GLY A 109 -5.58 7.73 6.47
C GLY A 109 -6.87 8.23 7.11
N TRP A 110 -7.54 9.20 6.47
CA TRP A 110 -8.83 9.68 6.96
C TRP A 110 -9.93 8.62 6.89
N TYR A 111 -9.97 7.83 5.80
CA TYR A 111 -10.90 6.70 5.67
C TYR A 111 -10.64 5.64 6.74
N ALA A 112 -9.37 5.35 7.05
CA ALA A 112 -9.02 4.40 8.10
C ALA A 112 -9.60 4.80 9.46
N GLN A 113 -9.54 6.09 9.82
CA GLN A 113 -10.18 6.59 11.04
C GLN A 113 -11.69 6.33 11.05
N GLN A 114 -12.38 6.55 9.92
CA GLN A 114 -13.82 6.33 9.82
C GLN A 114 -14.20 4.86 9.85
N ILE A 115 -13.46 4.00 9.14
CA ILE A 115 -13.71 2.55 9.10
C ILE A 115 -13.61 1.95 10.51
N LEU A 116 -12.61 2.35 11.29
CA LEU A 116 -12.41 1.85 12.66
C LEU A 116 -13.61 2.10 13.59
N THR A 117 -14.47 3.08 13.29
CA THR A 117 -15.68 3.36 14.08
C THR A 117 -16.77 2.30 13.94
N VAL A 118 -16.77 1.54 12.84
CA VAL A 118 -17.75 0.47 12.56
C VAL A 118 -17.18 -0.95 12.70
N ILE A 119 -15.91 -1.06 13.12
CA ILE A 119 -15.28 -2.32 13.50
C ILE A 119 -15.75 -2.68 14.92
N GLY A 120 -16.38 -3.84 15.08
CA GLY A 120 -16.79 -4.35 16.39
C GLY A 120 -15.74 -5.26 17.03
N GLU A 121 -16.02 -5.68 18.26
CA GLU A 121 -15.16 -6.60 19.03
C GLU A 121 -14.99 -7.97 18.37
N GLU A 122 -16.02 -8.44 17.65
CA GLU A 122 -15.96 -9.69 16.93
C GLU A 122 -14.90 -9.65 15.82
N GLU A 123 -14.78 -8.55 15.09
CA GLU A 123 -13.72 -8.39 14.10
C GLU A 123 -12.35 -8.26 14.76
N ARG A 124 -12.25 -7.52 15.87
CA ARG A 124 -11.00 -7.29 16.61
C ARG A 124 -10.42 -8.56 17.24
N SER A 125 -11.28 -9.50 17.62
CA SER A 125 -10.86 -10.76 18.25
C SER A 125 -10.51 -11.86 17.24
N ARG A 126 -10.80 -11.67 15.95
CA ARG A 126 -10.54 -12.67 14.91
C ARG A 126 -9.16 -12.46 14.29
N MET A 127 -8.35 -13.54 14.32
CA MET A 127 -7.04 -13.60 13.64
C MET A 127 -7.14 -13.24 12.15
N ALA A 128 -8.25 -13.59 11.48
CA ALA A 128 -8.47 -13.31 10.06
C ALA A 128 -8.37 -11.82 9.69
N TRP A 129 -8.59 -10.90 10.65
CA TRP A 129 -8.56 -9.47 10.40
C TRP A 129 -7.41 -8.75 11.08
N GLU A 130 -6.55 -9.47 11.78
CA GLU A 130 -5.48 -8.88 12.60
C GLU A 130 -4.59 -7.95 11.77
N LEU A 131 -4.15 -8.39 10.58
CA LEU A 131 -3.28 -7.61 9.71
C LEU A 131 -3.98 -6.35 9.17
N ALA A 132 -5.22 -6.47 8.71
CA ALA A 132 -6.00 -5.35 8.22
C ALA A 132 -6.26 -4.31 9.33
N LEU A 133 -6.65 -4.77 10.52
CA LEU A 133 -6.95 -3.91 11.65
C LEU A 133 -5.70 -3.21 12.19
N HIS A 134 -4.58 -3.93 12.32
CA HIS A 134 -3.31 -3.33 12.71
C HIS A 134 -2.88 -2.22 11.74
N TYR A 135 -3.00 -2.50 10.44
CA TYR A 135 -2.71 -1.51 9.40
C TYR A 135 -3.59 -0.26 9.52
N LEU A 136 -4.91 -0.45 9.72
CA LEU A 136 -5.86 0.65 9.91
C LEU A 136 -5.56 1.45 11.18
N ASP A 137 -5.32 0.79 12.31
CA ASP A 137 -5.04 1.43 13.60
C ASP A 137 -3.78 2.28 13.51
N ASP A 138 -2.70 1.75 12.94
CA ASP A 138 -1.46 2.51 12.78
C ASP A 138 -1.64 3.66 11.80
N LEU A 139 -2.39 3.45 10.70
CA LEU A 139 -2.63 4.50 9.74
C LEU A 139 -3.48 5.62 10.35
N ALA A 140 -4.46 5.27 11.18
CA ALA A 140 -5.29 6.23 11.91
C ALA A 140 -4.48 7.04 12.93
N LYS A 141 -3.54 6.41 13.66
CA LYS A 141 -2.60 7.11 14.57
C LYS A 141 -1.72 8.09 13.81
N ASP A 142 -1.13 7.64 12.70
CA ASP A 142 -0.29 8.49 11.85
C ASP A 142 -1.07 9.66 11.25
N THR A 143 -2.34 9.41 10.90
CA THR A 143 -3.25 10.43 10.39
C THR A 143 -3.59 11.46 11.44
N ALA A 144 -3.89 11.03 12.67
CA ALA A 144 -4.15 11.93 13.78
C ALA A 144 -2.92 12.82 14.07
N ARG A 145 -1.71 12.23 14.03
CA ARG A 145 -0.46 12.97 14.14
C ARG A 145 -0.28 13.95 12.98
N TYR A 146 -0.57 13.55 11.74
CA TYR A 146 -0.46 14.42 10.58
C TYR A 146 -1.46 15.60 10.63
N GLN A 147 -2.68 15.34 11.11
CA GLN A 147 -3.72 16.35 11.29
C GLN A 147 -3.34 17.37 12.37
N SER A 148 -2.62 16.98 13.44
CA SER A 148 -2.17 17.92 14.47
C SER A 148 -1.05 18.86 14.02
N LEU A 149 -0.42 18.60 12.87
CA LEU A 149 0.63 19.46 12.32
C LEU A 149 0.06 20.74 11.69
N THR A 150 0.83 21.81 11.80
CA THR A 150 0.56 23.06 11.08
C THR A 150 0.75 22.89 9.56
N PRO A 151 0.15 23.77 8.73
CA PRO A 151 0.35 23.73 7.27
C PRO A 151 1.82 23.84 6.82
N GLU A 152 2.67 24.53 7.59
CA GLU A 152 4.11 24.64 7.32
C GLU A 152 4.87 23.35 7.61
N GLU A 153 4.53 22.66 8.71
CA GLU A 153 5.10 21.36 9.04
C GLU A 153 4.66 20.28 8.07
N ARG A 154 3.40 20.29 7.62
CA ARG A 154 2.90 19.35 6.61
C ARG A 154 3.65 19.47 5.28
N ARG A 155 4.07 20.69 4.88
CA ARG A 155 4.88 20.88 3.66
C ARG A 155 6.22 20.15 3.70
N LYS A 156 6.78 19.88 4.89
CA LYS A 156 8.02 19.09 5.05
C LYS A 156 7.81 17.59 4.88
N TYR A 157 6.57 17.09 5.03
CA TYR A 157 6.25 15.68 4.82
C TYR A 157 6.21 15.26 3.34
N TRP A 158 6.16 16.24 2.42
CA TRP A 158 6.03 16.04 0.97
C TRP A 158 7.29 16.41 0.17
N ARG A 159 8.36 16.85 0.85
CA ARG A 159 9.67 17.14 0.26
C ARG A 159 10.62 15.98 0.50
#